data_AF-A0A1S2SVV7-F1
#
_entry.id   AF-A0A1S2SVV7-F1
#
_cell.length_a   1.000
_cell.length_b   1.000
_cell.length_c   1.000
_cell.angle_alpha   90.00
_cell.angle_beta   90.00
_cell.angle_gamma   90.00
#
_symmetry.space_group_name_H-M   'P 1'
#
loop_
_entity.id
_entity.type
_entity.pdbx_description
1 polymer ?
#
loop_
_entity_poly.entity_id
_entity_poly.type
_entity_poly.pdbx_seq_one_letter_code
_entity_poly.pdbx_strand_id
1 'polypeptide(L)'
;MTTFPLKADNPLPLEEKYTFLQTASKTNTAGTIIGPLLTGILIFQEAQLTALLIWLGTMAICVSFRAYIVFVKNKEPGLSTQKKIFNLTIGVFSVTMCWGLGWLIVVPTIPFNLQCLYLLMSCTAVFVGLYGYSIHRPIFLCFALPIFICQFTISLIPPLIFPWPILLGEFAFSVYTIKMASYFSDSWIRTVSLQIQNQMLNRDLEIERNAAISANTAKSKFIATASHDLRQPLHAVNIYLDLFEPQTLNPKDRINFFQIRKSIQSLNSMFNSLLDLSKLDAGSADQIQKPFELIELVGSLSRT
;
A
#
# COMPACT_ATOMS: atom_id res chain seq x y z
N MET A 1 -8.25 -17.78 -17.27
CA MET A 1 -8.51 -16.42 -16.76
C MET A 1 -9.57 -16.50 -15.68
N THR A 2 -9.14 -16.67 -14.44
CA THR A 2 -10.02 -16.64 -13.27
C THR A 2 -10.35 -15.20 -12.95
N THR A 3 -11.56 -14.76 -13.32
CA THR A 3 -12.14 -13.50 -12.90
C THR A 3 -12.42 -13.58 -11.39
N PHE A 4 -11.50 -13.09 -10.57
CA PHE A 4 -11.78 -12.83 -9.17
C PHE A 4 -12.81 -11.69 -9.10
N PRO A 5 -13.99 -11.91 -8.52
CA PRO A 5 -14.98 -10.86 -8.40
C PRO A 5 -14.44 -9.83 -7.41
N LEU A 6 -14.29 -8.59 -7.87
CA LEU A 6 -14.15 -7.41 -7.02
C LEU A 6 -15.41 -7.26 -6.17
N LYS A 7 -15.52 -8.05 -5.09
CA LYS A 7 -16.42 -7.69 -4.00
C LYS A 7 -15.76 -6.55 -3.25
N ALA A 8 -16.26 -5.35 -3.50
CA ALA A 8 -15.99 -4.13 -2.74
C ALA A 8 -16.51 -4.21 -1.27
N ASP A 9 -16.88 -5.40 -0.79
CA ASP A 9 -17.59 -5.65 0.45
C ASP A 9 -16.69 -6.13 1.60
N ASN A 10 -15.37 -6.00 1.51
CA ASN A 10 -14.55 -6.21 2.70
C ASN A 10 -14.50 -4.88 3.47
N PRO A 11 -15.25 -4.69 4.58
CA PRO A 11 -15.14 -3.48 5.36
C PRO A 11 -13.71 -3.40 5.85
N LEU A 12 -12.95 -2.43 5.33
CA LEU A 12 -11.59 -2.15 5.79
C LEU A 12 -11.56 -2.14 7.32
N PRO A 13 -10.49 -2.71 7.93
CA PRO A 13 -10.38 -2.76 9.37
C PRO A 13 -10.57 -1.36 9.96
N LEU A 14 -11.39 -1.28 11.01
CA LEU A 14 -11.67 -0.01 11.69
C LEU A 14 -10.37 0.67 12.19
N GLU A 15 -9.35 -0.13 12.49
CA GLU A 15 -8.00 0.31 12.88
C GLU A 15 -7.29 1.14 11.80
N GLU A 16 -7.38 0.73 10.53
CA GLU A 16 -6.76 1.45 9.41
C GLU A 16 -7.41 2.84 9.25
N LYS A 17 -8.75 2.87 9.32
CA LYS A 17 -9.50 4.13 9.28
C LYS A 17 -9.10 5.04 10.43
N TYR A 18 -9.03 4.51 11.65
CA TYR A 18 -8.62 5.30 12.81
C TYR A 18 -7.18 5.82 12.67
N THR A 19 -6.24 4.99 12.22
CA THR A 19 -4.83 5.38 12.06
C THR A 19 -4.69 6.55 11.09
N PHE A 20 -5.41 6.49 9.96
CA PHE A 20 -5.46 7.61 9.03
C PHE A 20 -6.07 8.86 9.67
N LEU A 21 -7.26 8.74 10.26
CA LEU A 21 -7.98 9.86 10.88
C LEU A 21 -7.17 10.53 12.00
N GLN A 22 -6.47 9.74 12.80
CA GLN A 22 -5.61 10.21 13.88
C GLN A 22 -4.42 11.00 13.33
N THR A 23 -3.81 10.53 12.23
CA THR A 23 -2.71 11.21 11.56
C THR A 23 -3.17 12.54 10.97
N ALA A 24 -4.27 12.54 10.21
CA ALA A 24 -4.89 13.74 9.68
C ALA A 24 -5.26 14.74 10.79
N SER A 25 -5.82 14.25 11.90
CA SER A 25 -6.22 15.08 13.04
C SER A 25 -5.03 15.77 13.71
N LYS A 26 -3.89 15.08 13.86
CA LYS A 26 -2.66 15.68 14.39
C LYS A 26 -2.18 16.81 13.49
N THR A 27 -2.03 16.55 12.19
CA THR A 27 -1.59 17.55 11.20
C THR A 27 -2.52 18.76 11.16
N ASN A 28 -3.83 18.53 11.21
CA ASN A 28 -4.82 19.61 11.19
C ASN A 28 -4.85 20.47 12.45
N THR A 29 -4.23 20.05 13.57
CA THR A 29 -4.31 20.79 14.83
C THR A 29 -3.65 22.16 14.74
N ALA A 30 -2.52 22.28 14.03
CA ALA A 30 -1.88 23.57 13.80
C ALA A 30 -2.83 24.53 13.04
N GLY A 31 -3.51 24.02 12.01
CA GLY A 31 -4.51 24.78 11.26
C GLY A 31 -5.69 25.26 12.11
N THR A 32 -6.15 24.44 13.07
CA THR A 32 -7.23 24.84 13.99
C THR A 32 -6.84 25.94 14.97
N ILE A 33 -5.53 26.19 15.18
CA ILE A 33 -5.02 27.30 16.01
C ILE A 33 -4.74 28.52 15.13
N ILE A 34 -3.99 28.33 14.05
CA ILE A 34 -3.54 29.43 13.17
C ILE A 34 -4.72 30.08 12.47
N GLY A 35 -5.69 29.30 11.99
CA GLY A 35 -6.86 29.80 11.25
C GLY A 35 -7.64 30.87 12.02
N PRO A 36 -8.18 30.57 13.21
CA PRO A 36 -8.94 31.54 13.98
C PRO A 36 -8.13 32.77 14.41
N LEU A 37 -6.83 32.61 14.69
CA LEU A 37 -5.96 33.74 15.04
C LEU A 37 -5.79 34.70 13.85
N LEU A 38 -5.50 34.18 12.67
CA LEU A 38 -5.37 35.00 11.46
C LEU A 38 -6.69 35.65 11.08
N THR A 39 -7.80 34.92 11.19
CA THR A 39 -9.14 35.49 10.97
C THR A 39 -9.45 36.59 11.99
N GLY A 40 -9.11 36.37 13.27
CA GLY A 40 -9.28 37.38 14.31
C GLY A 40 -8.48 38.65 14.03
N ILE A 41 -7.21 38.52 13.63
CA ILE A 41 -6.36 39.66 13.23
C ILE A 41 -6.97 40.40 12.04
N LEU A 42 -7.45 39.68 11.03
CA LEU A 42 -8.01 40.26 9.81
C LEU A 42 -9.23 41.14 10.10
N ILE A 43 -10.10 40.72 11.02
CA ILE A 43 -11.38 41.40 11.27
C ILE A 43 -11.36 42.30 12.52
N PHE A 44 -10.26 42.31 13.29
CA PHE A 44 -10.17 42.97 14.59
C PHE A 44 -10.57 44.46 14.58
N GLN A 45 -10.21 45.19 13.52
CA GLN A 45 -10.45 46.64 13.44
C GLN A 45 -11.91 46.99 13.17
N GLU A 46 -12.64 46.11 12.48
CA GLU A 46 -14.00 46.39 11.98
C GLU A 46 -15.07 45.58 12.74
N ALA A 47 -14.70 44.47 13.38
CA ALA A 47 -15.63 43.62 14.11
C ALA A 47 -16.02 44.24 15.45
N GLN A 48 -17.25 43.94 15.89
CA GLN A 48 -17.66 44.26 17.25
C GLN A 48 -16.79 43.50 18.25
N LEU A 49 -16.06 44.23 19.11
CA LEU A 49 -15.06 43.66 20.01
C LEU A 49 -15.62 42.55 20.92
N THR A 50 -16.83 42.73 21.46
CA THR A 50 -17.46 41.73 22.34
C THR A 50 -17.76 40.42 21.60
N ALA A 51 -18.30 40.51 20.38
CA ALA A 51 -18.57 39.36 19.53
C ALA A 51 -17.28 38.59 19.19
N LEU A 52 -16.23 39.33 18.84
CA LEU A 52 -14.93 38.76 18.50
C LEU A 52 -14.27 38.06 19.71
N LEU A 53 -14.30 38.67 20.90
CA LEU A 53 -13.74 38.08 22.11
C LEU A 53 -14.49 36.82 22.56
N ILE A 54 -15.83 36.81 22.47
CA ILE A 54 -16.64 35.62 22.77
C ILE A 54 -16.28 34.49 21.80
N TRP A 55 -16.17 34.79 20.51
CA TRP A 55 -15.83 33.81 19.49
C TRP A 55 -14.42 33.24 19.67
N LEU A 56 -13.40 34.09 19.84
CA LEU A 56 -12.01 33.66 20.06
C LEU A 56 -11.86 32.88 21.38
N GLY A 57 -12.53 33.31 22.45
CA GLY A 57 -12.53 32.60 23.73
C GLY A 57 -13.14 31.20 23.62
N THR A 58 -14.31 31.10 22.97
CA THR A 58 -14.96 29.80 22.71
C THR A 58 -14.07 28.91 21.83
N MET A 59 -13.42 29.50 20.82
CA MET A 59 -12.51 28.77 19.93
C MET A 59 -11.31 28.20 20.69
N ALA A 60 -10.69 28.99 21.57
CA ALA A 60 -9.57 28.52 22.39
C ALA A 60 -9.95 27.32 23.26
N ILE A 61 -11.17 27.32 23.84
CA ILE A 61 -11.70 26.20 24.62
C ILE A 61 -11.90 24.96 23.73
N CYS A 62 -12.60 25.10 22.60
CA CYS A 62 -12.87 23.99 21.69
C CYS A 62 -11.58 23.38 21.11
N VAL A 63 -10.61 24.21 20.73
CA VAL A 63 -9.32 23.75 20.20
C VAL A 63 -8.51 23.03 21.29
N SER A 64 -8.50 23.55 22.52
CA SER A 64 -7.84 22.89 23.66
C SER A 64 -8.46 21.54 23.98
N PHE A 65 -9.80 21.47 24.00
CA PHE A 65 -10.54 20.24 24.20
C PHE A 65 -10.27 19.21 23.09
N ARG A 66 -10.28 19.64 21.82
CA ARG A 66 -9.91 18.79 20.69
C ARG A 66 -8.46 18.30 20.80
N ALA A 67 -7.51 19.17 21.17
CA ALA A 67 -6.11 18.80 21.33
C ALA A 67 -5.94 17.76 22.46
N TYR A 68 -6.64 17.91 23.58
CA TYR A 68 -6.68 16.91 24.63
C TYR A 68 -7.17 15.54 24.12
N ILE A 69 -8.24 15.51 23.31
CA ILE A 69 -8.73 14.27 22.72
C ILE A 69 -7.67 13.60 21.84
N VAL A 70 -7.08 14.37 20.92
CA VAL A 70 -6.14 13.87 19.91
C VAL A 70 -4.82 13.40 20.54
N PHE A 71 -4.28 14.14 21.51
CA PHE A 71 -2.94 13.89 22.04
C PHE A 71 -2.90 13.10 23.35
N VAL A 72 -3.99 13.10 24.12
CA VAL A 72 -4.07 12.48 25.45
C VAL A 72 -5.14 11.41 25.50
N LYS A 73 -6.43 11.75 25.37
CA LYS A 73 -7.55 10.83 25.65
C LYS A 73 -7.48 9.54 24.82
N ASN A 74 -7.26 9.67 23.51
CA ASN A 74 -7.25 8.52 22.61
C ASN A 74 -6.01 7.62 22.71
N LYS A 75 -5.02 8.01 23.53
CA LYS A 75 -3.86 7.16 23.86
C LYS A 75 -4.07 6.30 25.10
N GLU A 76 -5.17 6.48 25.84
CA GLU A 76 -5.44 5.65 27.03
C GLU A 76 -5.52 4.16 26.64
N PRO A 77 -4.84 3.27 27.40
CA PRO A 77 -4.88 1.84 27.14
C PRO A 77 -6.30 1.29 27.36
N GLY A 78 -6.70 0.29 26.57
CA GLY A 78 -8.00 -0.37 26.70
C GLY A 78 -9.17 0.33 25.99
N LEU A 79 -8.97 1.49 25.36
CA LEU A 79 -10.00 2.12 24.52
C LEU A 79 -10.20 1.34 23.21
N SER A 80 -11.44 0.94 22.94
CA SER A 80 -11.81 0.37 21.64
C SER A 80 -11.72 1.41 20.54
N THR A 81 -11.45 0.96 19.31
CA THR A 81 -11.25 1.85 18.17
C THR A 81 -12.52 2.59 17.76
N GLN A 82 -13.69 1.99 17.98
CA GLN A 82 -14.97 2.69 17.86
C GLN A 82 -15.06 3.89 18.81
N LYS A 83 -14.67 3.72 20.08
CA LYS A 83 -14.64 4.82 21.06
C LYS A 83 -13.62 5.89 20.68
N LYS A 84 -12.44 5.51 20.17
CA LYS A 84 -11.43 6.48 19.71
C LYS A 84 -11.94 7.33 18.54
N ILE A 85 -12.59 6.70 17.55
CA ILE A 85 -13.23 7.39 16.42
C ILE A 85 -14.34 8.30 16.94
N PHE A 86 -15.19 7.84 17.84
CA PHE A 86 -16.25 8.65 18.44
C PHE A 86 -15.70 9.89 19.16
N ASN A 87 -14.66 9.74 19.97
CA ASN A 87 -13.99 10.87 20.61
C ASN A 87 -13.45 11.85 19.58
N LEU A 88 -12.80 11.38 18.50
CA LEU A 88 -12.34 12.25 17.41
C LEU A 88 -13.51 13.00 16.78
N THR A 89 -14.64 12.34 16.52
CA THR A 89 -15.85 12.97 15.99
C THR A 89 -16.30 14.13 16.87
N ILE A 90 -16.37 13.94 18.19
CA ILE A 90 -16.76 14.99 19.14
C ILE A 90 -15.75 16.14 19.12
N GLY A 91 -14.45 15.84 19.13
CA GLY A 91 -13.41 16.86 19.07
C GLY A 91 -13.48 17.69 17.79
N VAL A 92 -13.66 17.05 16.64
CA VAL A 92 -13.83 17.72 15.34
C VAL A 92 -15.09 18.60 15.35
N PHE A 93 -16.23 18.04 15.78
CA PHE A 93 -17.51 18.75 15.86
C PHE A 93 -17.41 20.01 16.74
N SER A 94 -16.73 19.93 17.88
CA SER A 94 -16.61 21.08 18.80
C SER A 94 -15.96 22.30 18.13
N VAL A 95 -14.90 22.08 17.34
CA VAL A 95 -14.19 23.16 16.66
C VAL A 95 -14.98 23.67 15.45
N THR A 96 -15.60 22.78 14.67
CA THR A 96 -16.38 23.19 13.49
C THR A 96 -17.68 23.89 13.87
N MET A 97 -18.30 23.48 14.98
CA MET A 97 -19.41 24.21 15.57
C MET A 97 -18.98 25.63 15.97
N CYS A 98 -17.78 25.81 16.56
CA CYS A 98 -17.29 27.15 16.89
C CYS A 98 -17.05 28.02 15.65
N TRP A 99 -16.57 27.44 14.54
CA TRP A 99 -16.49 28.13 13.24
C TRP A 99 -17.88 28.50 12.70
N GLY A 100 -18.86 27.60 12.83
CA GLY A 100 -20.27 27.86 12.52
C GLY A 100 -20.83 29.01 13.37
N LEU A 101 -20.59 29.02 14.68
CA LEU A 101 -21.03 30.12 15.55
C LEU A 101 -20.41 31.47 15.17
N GLY A 102 -19.23 31.50 14.56
CA GLY A 102 -18.64 32.72 14.01
C GLY A 102 -19.51 33.37 12.92
N TRP A 103 -20.21 32.56 12.11
CA TRP A 103 -21.23 33.07 11.17
C TRP A 103 -22.39 33.76 11.87
N LEU A 104 -22.81 33.27 13.03
CA LEU A 104 -23.96 33.83 13.75
C LEU A 104 -23.59 35.08 14.56
N ILE A 105 -22.38 35.09 15.14
CA ILE A 105 -21.97 36.09 16.14
C ILE A 105 -21.11 37.20 15.53
N VAL A 106 -20.16 36.84 14.65
CA VAL A 106 -19.11 37.77 14.19
C VAL A 106 -19.44 38.35 12.82
N VAL A 107 -19.83 37.51 11.85
CA VAL A 107 -20.09 37.93 10.46
C VAL A 107 -21.12 39.06 10.33
N PRO A 108 -22.22 39.12 11.10
CA PRO A 108 -23.18 40.22 11.00
C PRO A 108 -22.61 41.56 11.50
N THR A 109 -21.51 41.55 12.24
CA THR A 109 -20.91 42.76 12.85
C THR A 109 -19.85 43.43 11.99
N ILE A 110 -19.44 42.80 10.89
CA ILE A 110 -18.36 43.26 10.01
C ILE A 110 -18.91 43.74 8.66
N PRO A 111 -18.20 44.63 7.94
CA PRO A 111 -18.61 45.11 6.62
C PRO A 111 -18.56 44.01 5.54
N PHE A 112 -19.33 44.21 4.47
CA PHE A 112 -19.57 43.23 3.40
C PHE A 112 -18.31 42.62 2.78
N ASN A 113 -17.26 43.43 2.55
CA ASN A 113 -15.98 42.95 2.04
C ASN A 113 -15.34 41.89 2.95
N LEU A 114 -15.39 42.08 4.28
CA LEU A 114 -14.86 41.12 5.25
C LEU A 114 -15.77 39.90 5.40
N GLN A 115 -17.09 40.04 5.21
CA GLN A 115 -18.03 38.91 5.14
C GLN A 115 -17.69 37.99 3.96
N CYS A 116 -17.40 38.54 2.78
CA CYS A 116 -16.95 37.76 1.62
C CYS A 116 -15.62 37.05 1.87
N LEU A 117 -14.68 37.68 2.59
CA LEU A 117 -13.43 37.01 2.96
C LEU A 117 -13.67 35.88 3.96
N TYR A 118 -14.56 36.07 4.94
CA TYR A 118 -14.94 35.03 5.90
C TYR A 118 -15.63 33.84 5.19
N LEU A 119 -16.45 34.11 4.17
CA LEU A 119 -17.02 33.09 3.29
C LEU A 119 -15.93 32.27 2.59
N LEU A 120 -14.97 32.95 1.96
CA LEU A 120 -13.86 32.28 1.26
C LEU A 120 -13.03 31.43 2.23
N MET A 121 -12.75 31.93 3.43
CA MET A 121 -12.06 31.17 4.48
C MET A 121 -12.85 29.94 4.93
N SER A 122 -14.17 30.07 5.09
CA SER A 122 -15.03 28.93 5.45
C SER A 122 -15.03 27.86 4.36
N CYS A 123 -15.16 28.26 3.09
CA CYS A 123 -15.10 27.34 1.95
C CYS A 123 -13.75 26.62 1.85
N THR A 124 -12.64 27.35 2.00
CA THR A 124 -11.29 26.74 1.98
C THR A 124 -11.05 25.81 3.17
N ALA A 125 -11.51 26.18 4.37
CA ALA A 125 -11.43 25.32 5.54
C ALA A 125 -12.17 23.99 5.31
N VAL A 126 -13.40 24.05 4.77
CA VAL A 126 -14.17 22.84 4.47
C VAL A 126 -13.47 21.98 3.42
N PHE A 127 -12.93 22.60 2.37
CA PHE A 127 -12.20 21.91 1.31
C PHE A 127 -10.92 21.22 1.84
N VAL A 128 -10.16 21.87 2.73
CA VAL A 128 -8.98 21.24 3.36
C VAL A 128 -9.41 20.05 4.25
N GLY A 129 -10.51 20.18 4.99
CA GLY A 129 -11.05 19.09 5.81
C GLY A 129 -11.52 17.88 5.01
N LEU A 130 -11.83 18.04 3.72
CA LEU A 130 -12.18 16.96 2.80
C LEU A 130 -11.11 15.87 2.78
N TYR A 131 -9.85 16.25 2.66
CA TYR A 131 -8.73 15.30 2.58
C TYR A 131 -8.57 14.49 3.88
N GLY A 132 -8.75 15.16 5.03
CA GLY A 132 -8.48 14.54 6.33
C GLY A 132 -9.61 13.68 6.89
N TYR A 133 -10.87 14.01 6.58
CA TYR A 133 -12.03 13.45 7.29
C TYR A 133 -13.02 12.68 6.40
N SER A 134 -12.94 12.78 5.07
CA SER A 134 -13.88 12.15 4.13
C SER A 134 -13.93 10.62 4.19
N ILE A 135 -12.87 9.97 4.69
CA ILE A 135 -12.76 8.50 4.82
C ILE A 135 -13.80 7.92 5.79
N HIS A 136 -14.30 8.73 6.72
CA HIS A 136 -15.39 8.34 7.60
C HIS A 136 -16.54 9.35 7.49
N ARG A 137 -17.54 9.01 6.66
CA ARG A 137 -18.66 9.90 6.30
C ARG A 137 -19.31 10.60 7.51
N PRO A 138 -19.61 9.93 8.64
CA PRO A 138 -20.14 10.61 9.82
C PRO A 138 -19.22 11.72 10.38
N ILE A 139 -17.90 11.51 10.41
CA ILE A 139 -16.96 12.53 10.89
C ILE A 139 -16.94 13.72 9.94
N PHE A 140 -16.91 13.45 8.63
CA PHE A 140 -16.95 14.51 7.63
C PHE A 140 -18.24 15.34 7.72
N LEU A 141 -19.39 14.71 7.95
CA LEU A 141 -20.65 15.43 8.16
C LEU A 141 -20.63 16.28 9.43
N CYS A 142 -20.12 15.75 10.55
CA CYS A 142 -19.91 16.54 11.77
C CYS A 142 -18.93 17.71 11.58
N PHE A 143 -18.00 17.57 10.63
CA PHE A 143 -17.07 18.64 10.26
C PHE A 143 -17.77 19.71 9.40
N ALA A 144 -18.46 19.33 8.33
CA ALA A 144 -18.97 20.28 7.33
C ALA A 144 -20.33 20.91 7.70
N LEU A 145 -21.27 20.12 8.24
CA LEU A 145 -22.65 20.58 8.46
C LEU A 145 -22.77 21.77 9.42
N PRO A 146 -22.05 21.87 10.55
CA PRO A 146 -22.17 23.03 11.43
C PRO A 146 -21.82 24.34 10.74
N ILE A 147 -20.79 24.33 9.89
CA ILE A 147 -20.38 25.51 9.12
C ILE A 147 -21.46 25.86 8.10
N PHE A 148 -21.91 24.89 7.30
CA PHE A 148 -22.94 25.12 6.28
C PHE A 148 -24.26 25.58 6.89
N ILE A 149 -24.73 24.96 7.96
CA ILE A 149 -26.01 25.30 8.60
C ILE A 149 -25.97 26.74 9.12
N CYS A 150 -24.92 27.12 9.88
CA CYS A 150 -24.82 28.47 10.42
C CYS A 150 -24.65 29.53 9.32
N GLN A 151 -23.86 29.21 8.28
CA GLN A 151 -23.69 30.06 7.11
C GLN A 151 -25.03 30.29 6.40
N PHE A 152 -25.75 29.24 5.99
CA PHE A 152 -27.04 29.37 5.31
C PHE A 152 -28.08 30.09 6.16
N THR A 153 -28.07 29.86 7.48
CA THR A 153 -28.99 30.52 8.40
C THR A 153 -28.87 32.04 8.26
N ILE A 154 -27.65 32.57 8.28
CA ILE A 154 -27.41 34.02 8.23
C ILE A 154 -27.54 34.56 6.79
N SER A 155 -27.07 33.80 5.80
CA SER A 155 -27.14 34.19 4.39
C SER A 155 -28.58 34.29 3.87
N LEU A 156 -29.56 33.63 4.51
CA LEU A 156 -30.97 33.60 4.07
C LEU A 156 -31.91 34.51 4.88
N ILE A 157 -31.46 35.14 5.97
CA ILE A 157 -32.28 36.05 6.79
C ILE A 157 -32.32 37.45 6.13
N PRO A 158 -33.52 38.06 5.90
CA PRO A 158 -33.61 39.41 5.36
C PRO A 158 -33.13 40.53 6.31
N PRO A 159 -32.46 41.59 5.80
CA PRO A 159 -31.96 41.70 4.43
C PRO A 159 -30.84 40.69 4.21
N LEU A 160 -30.89 39.96 3.08
CA LEU A 160 -29.89 38.96 2.75
C LEU A 160 -28.50 39.59 2.81
N ILE A 161 -27.60 38.98 3.58
CA ILE A 161 -26.22 39.45 3.70
C ILE A 161 -25.52 39.40 2.34
N PHE A 162 -25.83 38.38 1.52
CA PHE A 162 -25.22 38.20 0.20
C PHE A 162 -26.22 38.32 -0.95
N PRO A 163 -25.77 38.86 -2.11
CA PRO A 163 -26.52 38.78 -3.37
C PRO A 163 -26.84 37.34 -3.77
N TRP A 164 -27.99 37.15 -4.44
CA TRP A 164 -28.47 35.82 -4.84
C TRP A 164 -27.48 34.94 -5.63
N PRO A 165 -26.55 35.45 -6.46
CA PRO A 165 -25.58 34.59 -7.15
C PRO A 165 -24.62 33.90 -6.18
N ILE A 166 -24.25 34.58 -5.08
CA ILE A 166 -23.38 34.01 -4.04
C ILE A 166 -24.12 32.87 -3.34
N LEU A 167 -25.40 33.05 -3.01
CA LEU A 167 -26.23 32.01 -2.37
C LEU A 167 -26.34 30.73 -3.21
N LEU A 168 -26.51 30.88 -4.52
CA LEU A 168 -26.46 29.73 -5.45
C LEU A 168 -25.09 29.06 -5.47
N GLY A 169 -24.01 29.86 -5.44
CA GLY A 169 -22.64 29.37 -5.34
C GLY A 169 -22.39 28.59 -4.06
N GLU A 170 -22.85 29.09 -2.92
CA GLU A 170 -22.77 28.41 -1.61
C GLU A 170 -23.52 27.09 -1.61
N PHE A 171 -24.75 27.08 -2.15
CA PHE A 171 -25.55 25.88 -2.29
C PHE A 171 -24.85 24.84 -3.16
N ALA A 172 -24.43 25.23 -4.37
CA ALA A 172 -23.68 24.35 -5.26
C ALA A 172 -22.40 23.82 -4.60
N PHE A 173 -21.61 24.70 -3.96
CA PHE A 173 -20.38 24.32 -3.27
C PHE A 173 -20.64 23.28 -2.16
N SER A 174 -21.68 23.45 -1.36
CA SER A 174 -22.01 22.50 -0.28
C SER A 174 -22.39 21.12 -0.82
N VAL A 175 -23.22 21.06 -1.88
CA VAL A 175 -23.62 19.82 -2.55
C VAL A 175 -22.42 19.13 -3.18
N TYR A 176 -21.59 19.86 -3.93
CA TYR A 176 -20.39 19.32 -4.55
C TYR A 176 -19.40 18.82 -3.51
N THR A 177 -19.24 19.50 -2.39
CA THR A 177 -18.31 19.11 -1.32
C THR A 177 -18.74 17.81 -0.64
N ILE A 178 -20.03 17.63 -0.35
CA ILE A 178 -20.55 16.36 0.21
C ILE A 178 -20.40 15.21 -0.80
N LYS A 179 -20.67 15.48 -2.08
CA LYS A 179 -20.49 14.50 -3.16
C LYS A 179 -19.03 14.10 -3.33
N MET A 180 -18.12 15.08 -3.38
CA MET A 180 -16.68 14.86 -3.45
C MET A 180 -16.17 14.07 -2.24
N ALA A 181 -16.69 14.32 -1.04
CA ALA A 181 -16.31 13.56 0.15
C ALA A 181 -16.67 12.08 0.01
N SER A 182 -17.83 11.79 -0.57
CA SER A 182 -18.23 10.41 -0.84
C SER A 182 -17.30 9.75 -1.87
N TYR A 183 -16.96 10.45 -2.95
CA TYR A 183 -15.99 9.93 -3.94
C TYR A 183 -14.59 9.71 -3.36
N PHE A 184 -14.08 10.64 -2.54
CA PHE A 184 -12.78 10.47 -1.87
C PHE A 184 -12.81 9.28 -0.89
N SER A 185 -13.89 9.12 -0.13
CA SER A 185 -14.09 7.98 0.77
C SER A 185 -13.97 6.65 0.01
N ASP A 186 -14.73 6.52 -1.09
CA ASP A 186 -14.80 5.30 -1.87
C ASP A 186 -13.46 5.02 -2.58
N SER A 187 -12.82 6.07 -3.12
CA SER A 187 -11.50 5.99 -3.75
C SER A 187 -10.41 5.55 -2.77
N TRP A 188 -10.40 6.10 -1.57
CA TRP A 188 -9.44 5.72 -0.52
C TRP A 188 -9.65 4.28 -0.09
N ILE A 189 -10.90 3.86 0.14
CA ILE A 189 -11.24 2.47 0.51
C ILE A 189 -10.74 1.49 -0.56
N ARG A 190 -10.94 1.82 -1.84
CA ARG A 190 -10.48 1.01 -2.96
C ARG A 190 -8.96 0.92 -3.00
N THR A 191 -8.27 2.04 -2.78
CA THR A 191 -6.80 2.11 -2.81
C THR A 191 -6.18 1.22 -1.72
N VAL A 192 -6.64 1.35 -0.47
CA VAL A 192 -6.10 0.54 0.64
C VAL A 192 -6.42 -0.95 0.43
N SER A 193 -7.63 -1.28 -0.04
CA SER A 193 -8.01 -2.66 -0.34
C SER A 193 -7.10 -3.29 -1.40
N LEU A 194 -6.78 -2.55 -2.47
CA LEU A 194 -5.87 -3.00 -3.52
C LEU A 194 -4.43 -3.16 -3.02
N GLN A 195 -3.98 -2.31 -2.10
CA GLN A 195 -2.65 -2.43 -1.50
C GLN A 195 -2.54 -3.71 -0.67
N ILE A 196 -3.53 -3.99 0.18
CA ILE A 196 -3.58 -5.22 0.98
C ILE A 196 -3.60 -6.46 0.08
N GLN A 197 -4.42 -6.46 -0.97
CA GLN A 197 -4.48 -7.58 -1.93
C GLN A 197 -3.15 -7.80 -2.66
N ASN A 198 -2.50 -6.73 -3.12
CA ASN A 198 -1.19 -6.83 -3.76
C ASN A 198 -0.12 -7.37 -2.80
N GLN A 199 -0.14 -6.96 -1.53
CA GLN A 199 0.78 -7.49 -0.52
C GLN A 199 0.57 -8.98 -0.27
N MET A 200 -0.69 -9.43 -0.19
CA MET A 200 -1.03 -10.85 -0.05
C MET A 200 -0.55 -11.65 -1.28
N LEU A 201 -0.86 -11.17 -2.49
CA LEU A 201 -0.46 -11.85 -3.72
C LEU A 201 1.06 -11.92 -3.87
N ASN A 202 1.78 -10.84 -3.56
CA ASN A 202 3.24 -10.84 -3.58
C ASN A 202 3.83 -11.84 -2.58
N ARG A 203 3.25 -11.94 -1.38
CA ARG A 203 3.68 -12.92 -0.38
C ARG A 203 3.44 -14.34 -0.85
N ASP A 204 2.30 -14.63 -1.44
CA ASP A 204 1.98 -15.96 -1.98
C ASP A 204 2.92 -16.31 -3.13
N LEU A 205 3.20 -15.36 -4.03
CA LEU A 205 4.19 -15.52 -5.10
C LEU A 205 5.60 -15.81 -4.56
N GLU A 206 6.02 -15.12 -3.49
CA GLU A 206 7.30 -15.39 -2.84
C GLU A 206 7.36 -16.79 -2.24
N ILE A 207 6.28 -17.27 -1.61
CA ILE A 207 6.20 -18.62 -1.04
C ILE A 207 6.31 -19.67 -2.16
N GLU A 208 5.51 -19.56 -3.21
CA GLU A 208 5.51 -20.49 -4.35
C GLU A 208 6.86 -20.48 -5.07
N ARG A 209 7.45 -19.29 -5.27
CA ARG A 209 8.79 -19.16 -5.84
C ARG A 209 9.83 -19.90 -5.01
N ASN A 210 9.82 -19.71 -3.69
CA ASN A 210 10.76 -20.36 -2.78
C ASN A 210 10.56 -21.89 -2.75
N ALA A 211 9.31 -22.36 -2.80
CA ALA A 211 9.00 -23.78 -2.91
C ALA A 211 9.56 -24.38 -4.22
N ALA A 212 9.38 -23.70 -5.36
CA ALA A 212 9.90 -24.12 -6.65
C ALA A 212 11.44 -24.17 -6.67
N ILE A 213 12.11 -23.14 -6.12
CA ILE A 213 13.58 -23.10 -6.00
C ILE A 213 14.09 -24.25 -5.14
N SER A 214 13.44 -24.52 -4.00
CA SER A 214 13.79 -25.62 -3.10
C SER A 214 13.63 -26.97 -3.79
N ALA A 215 12.52 -27.19 -4.50
CA ALA A 215 12.28 -28.40 -5.26
C ALA A 215 13.32 -28.61 -6.37
N ASN A 216 13.69 -27.55 -7.10
CA ASN A 216 14.73 -27.64 -8.12
C ASN A 216 16.09 -27.98 -7.52
N THR A 217 16.46 -27.34 -6.40
CA THR A 217 17.70 -27.61 -5.68
C THR A 217 17.76 -29.05 -5.17
N ALA A 218 16.65 -29.56 -4.61
CA ALA A 218 16.53 -30.94 -4.15
C ALA A 218 16.66 -31.94 -5.31
N LYS A 219 16.03 -31.65 -6.45
CA LYS A 219 16.16 -32.44 -7.68
C LYS A 219 17.62 -32.51 -8.15
N SER A 220 18.30 -31.36 -8.26
CA SER A 220 19.70 -31.32 -8.70
C SER A 220 20.62 -32.10 -7.75
N LYS A 221 20.42 -31.95 -6.44
CA LYS A 221 21.18 -32.70 -5.42
C LYS A 221 20.93 -34.21 -5.52
N PHE A 222 19.67 -34.62 -5.69
CA PHE A 222 19.31 -36.04 -5.86
C PHE A 222 20.00 -36.65 -7.08
N ILE A 223 19.95 -35.98 -8.23
CA ILE A 223 20.60 -36.45 -9.46
C ILE A 223 22.12 -36.54 -9.30
N ALA A 224 22.74 -35.55 -8.64
CA ALA A 224 24.18 -35.54 -8.41
C ALA A 224 24.62 -36.73 -7.54
N THR A 225 23.92 -36.97 -6.41
CA THR A 225 24.21 -38.10 -5.52
C THR A 225 23.98 -39.43 -6.22
N ALA A 226 22.81 -39.63 -6.85
CA ALA A 226 22.49 -40.88 -7.55
C ALA A 226 23.53 -41.19 -8.65
N SER A 227 24.01 -40.18 -9.37
CA SER A 227 25.01 -40.37 -10.42
C SER A 227 26.38 -40.75 -9.87
N HIS A 228 26.77 -40.20 -8.70
CA HIS A 228 27.99 -40.62 -8.01
C HIS A 228 27.92 -42.10 -7.60
N ASP A 229 26.79 -42.49 -7.00
CA ASP A 229 26.57 -43.85 -6.52
C ASP A 229 26.49 -44.88 -7.65
N LEU A 230 25.98 -44.48 -8.83
CA LEU A 230 25.94 -45.32 -10.04
C LEU A 230 27.30 -45.42 -10.75
N ARG A 231 28.19 -44.44 -10.60
CA ARG A 231 29.55 -44.50 -11.17
C ARG A 231 30.40 -45.59 -10.52
N GLN A 232 30.23 -45.83 -9.22
CA GLN A 232 30.97 -46.86 -8.48
C GLN A 232 30.80 -48.28 -9.05
N PRO A 233 29.57 -48.82 -9.22
CA PRO A 233 29.37 -50.13 -9.82
C PRO A 233 29.79 -50.15 -11.29
N LEU A 234 29.61 -49.07 -12.06
CA LEU A 234 30.09 -49.02 -13.45
C LEU A 234 31.62 -49.09 -13.54
N HIS A 235 32.35 -48.46 -12.63
CA HIS A 235 33.79 -48.64 -12.53
C HIS A 235 34.17 -50.08 -12.16
N ALA A 236 33.45 -50.70 -11.22
CA ALA A 236 33.69 -52.09 -10.87
C ALA A 236 33.48 -53.02 -12.08
N VAL A 237 32.41 -52.85 -12.86
CA VAL A 237 32.18 -53.65 -14.06
C VAL A 237 33.27 -53.43 -15.12
N ASN A 238 33.76 -52.19 -15.29
CA ASN A 238 34.91 -51.95 -16.19
C ASN A 238 36.18 -52.69 -15.73
N ILE A 239 36.49 -52.67 -14.43
CA ILE A 239 37.62 -53.44 -13.86
C ILE A 239 37.43 -54.93 -14.15
N TYR A 240 36.24 -55.49 -13.92
CA TYR A 240 35.97 -56.90 -14.22
C TYR A 240 36.10 -57.25 -15.70
N LEU A 241 35.70 -56.35 -16.60
CA LEU A 241 35.86 -56.56 -18.05
C LEU A 241 37.32 -56.47 -18.49
N ASP A 242 38.14 -55.63 -17.87
CA ASP A 242 39.57 -55.50 -18.18
C ASP A 242 40.39 -56.74 -17.74
N LEU A 243 39.85 -57.61 -16.88
CA LEU A 243 40.46 -58.89 -16.51
C LEU A 243 40.33 -59.97 -17.59
N PHE A 244 39.48 -59.77 -18.61
CA PHE A 244 39.33 -60.71 -19.72
C PHE A 244 40.28 -60.36 -20.85
N GLU A 245 41.03 -61.35 -21.35
CA GLU A 245 41.78 -61.21 -22.59
C GLU A 245 40.87 -61.49 -23.79
N PRO A 246 40.54 -60.50 -24.64
CA PRO A 246 39.56 -60.70 -25.71
C PRO A 246 40.00 -61.72 -26.77
N GLN A 247 41.29 -62.04 -26.82
CA GLN A 247 41.89 -62.96 -27.78
C GLN A 247 41.76 -64.43 -27.37
N THR A 248 41.45 -64.70 -26.09
CA THR A 248 41.27 -66.07 -25.57
C THR A 248 39.80 -66.52 -25.61
N LEU A 249 38.88 -65.59 -25.90
CA LEU A 249 37.44 -65.86 -26.06
C LEU A 249 37.14 -66.48 -27.44
N ASN A 250 36.12 -67.34 -27.49
CA ASN A 250 35.62 -67.84 -28.77
C ASN A 250 35.01 -66.68 -29.61
N PRO A 251 34.84 -66.85 -30.93
CA PRO A 251 34.40 -65.76 -31.82
C PRO A 251 33.05 -65.12 -31.44
N LYS A 252 32.09 -65.89 -30.93
CA LYS A 252 30.78 -65.38 -30.50
C LYS A 252 30.88 -64.58 -29.20
N ASP A 253 31.61 -65.10 -28.22
CA ASP A 253 31.78 -64.46 -26.91
C ASP A 253 32.62 -63.19 -27.01
N ARG A 254 33.59 -63.15 -27.93
CA ARG A 254 34.35 -61.93 -28.24
C ARG A 254 33.46 -60.80 -28.77
N ILE A 255 32.52 -61.12 -29.68
CA ILE A 255 31.55 -60.14 -30.18
C ILE A 255 30.65 -59.63 -29.04
N ASN A 256 30.14 -60.54 -28.20
CA ASN A 256 29.31 -60.18 -27.05
C ASN A 256 30.07 -59.31 -26.03
N PHE A 257 31.34 -59.63 -25.75
CA PHE A 257 32.21 -58.84 -24.88
C PHE A 257 32.36 -57.39 -25.37
N PHE A 258 32.65 -57.19 -26.66
CA PHE A 258 32.75 -55.85 -27.23
C PHE A 258 31.42 -55.08 -27.17
N GLN A 259 30.28 -55.77 -27.34
CA GLN A 259 28.97 -55.15 -27.22
C GLN A 259 28.63 -54.75 -25.78
N ILE A 260 28.99 -55.56 -24.79
CA ILE A 260 28.84 -55.23 -23.36
C ILE A 260 29.71 -54.01 -23.03
N ARG A 261 30.99 -54.02 -23.45
CA ARG A 261 31.92 -52.90 -23.23
C ARG A 261 31.39 -51.60 -23.86
N LYS A 262 30.90 -51.66 -25.10
CA LYS A 262 30.28 -50.51 -25.79
C LYS A 262 29.04 -50.00 -25.06
N SER A 263 28.19 -50.90 -24.55
CA SER A 263 26.98 -50.54 -23.81
C SER A 263 27.30 -49.81 -22.51
N ILE A 264 28.33 -50.25 -21.78
CA ILE A 264 28.80 -49.59 -20.54
C ILE A 264 29.42 -48.23 -20.84
N GLN A 265 30.18 -48.10 -21.92
CA GLN A 265 30.72 -46.80 -22.35
C GLN A 265 29.60 -45.81 -22.69
N SER A 266 28.58 -46.24 -23.44
CA SER A 266 27.40 -45.41 -23.72
C SER A 266 26.67 -45.00 -22.46
N LEU A 267 26.49 -45.93 -21.51
CA LEU A 267 25.83 -45.65 -20.23
C LEU A 267 26.61 -44.61 -19.40
N ASN A 268 27.94 -44.72 -19.33
CA ASN A 268 28.80 -43.72 -18.70
C ASN A 268 28.66 -42.34 -19.35
N SER A 269 28.64 -42.29 -20.69
CA SER A 269 28.44 -41.02 -21.40
C SER A 269 27.10 -40.38 -21.07
N MET A 270 26.01 -41.16 -21.07
CA MET A 270 24.67 -40.66 -20.73
C MET A 270 24.59 -40.14 -19.29
N PHE A 271 25.22 -40.83 -18.33
CA PHE A 271 25.28 -40.37 -16.95
C PHE A 271 26.05 -39.06 -16.80
N ASN A 272 27.18 -38.92 -17.50
CA ASN A 272 27.94 -37.67 -17.48
C ASN A 272 27.14 -36.51 -18.08
N SER A 273 26.46 -36.71 -19.21
CA SER A 273 25.58 -35.70 -19.80
C SER A 273 24.43 -35.29 -18.87
N LEU A 274 23.82 -36.24 -18.15
CA LEU A 274 22.76 -35.97 -17.18
C LEU A 274 23.27 -35.13 -15.98
N LEU A 275 24.49 -35.44 -15.51
CA LEU A 275 25.17 -34.69 -14.45
C LEU A 275 25.49 -33.26 -14.88
N ASP A 276 26.03 -33.09 -16.08
CA ASP A 276 26.38 -31.77 -16.62
C ASP A 276 25.13 -30.90 -16.80
N LEU A 277 24.02 -31.50 -17.28
CA LEU A 277 22.73 -30.82 -17.34
C LEU A 277 22.23 -30.41 -15.94
N SER A 278 22.34 -31.30 -14.94
CA SER A 278 21.95 -30.99 -13.55
C SER A 278 22.77 -29.85 -12.93
N LYS A 279 24.08 -29.78 -13.23
CA LYS A 279 24.96 -28.68 -12.80
C LYS A 279 24.61 -27.36 -13.47
N LEU A 280 24.28 -27.40 -14.76
CA LEU A 280 23.83 -26.23 -15.52
C LEU A 280 22.48 -25.69 -14.99
N ASP A 281 21.50 -26.56 -14.77
CA ASP A 281 20.18 -26.21 -14.21
C ASP A 281 20.27 -25.65 -12.79
N ALA A 282 21.29 -26.05 -12.02
CA ALA A 282 21.56 -25.53 -10.68
C ALA A 282 22.37 -24.22 -10.66
N GLY A 283 22.86 -23.76 -11.83
CA GLY A 283 23.73 -22.59 -11.94
C GLY A 283 25.15 -22.81 -11.38
N SER A 284 25.55 -24.06 -11.13
CA SER A 284 26.84 -24.44 -10.53
C SER A 284 27.89 -24.86 -11.56
N ALA A 285 27.70 -24.52 -12.83
CA ALA A 285 28.65 -24.84 -13.89
C ALA A 285 29.79 -23.82 -13.90
N ASP A 286 30.97 -24.24 -13.45
CA ASP A 286 32.19 -23.40 -13.50
C ASP A 286 32.58 -23.11 -14.95
N GLN A 287 32.63 -21.82 -15.32
CA GLN A 287 33.12 -21.39 -16.62
C GLN A 287 34.64 -21.28 -16.59
N ILE A 288 35.32 -22.18 -17.30
CA ILE A 288 36.77 -22.11 -17.46
C ILE A 288 37.10 -21.30 -18.72
N GLN A 289 37.44 -20.02 -18.55
CA GLN A 289 37.99 -19.21 -19.63
C GLN A 289 39.48 -19.47 -19.79
N LYS A 290 39.87 -20.00 -20.95
CA LYS A 290 41.28 -20.27 -21.29
C LYS A 290 41.51 -19.98 -22.78
N PRO A 291 42.67 -19.41 -23.17
CA PRO A 291 43.03 -19.27 -24.57
C PRO A 291 43.09 -20.66 -25.22
N PHE A 292 42.50 -20.81 -26.40
CA PHE A 292 42.55 -22.04 -27.18
C PHE A 292 42.73 -21.72 -28.66
N GLU A 293 43.40 -22.60 -29.40
CA GLU A 293 43.54 -22.45 -30.84
C GLU A 293 42.29 -22.94 -31.59
N LEU A 294 41.75 -22.07 -32.44
CA LEU A 294 40.52 -22.34 -33.18
C LEU A 294 40.70 -23.52 -34.16
N ILE A 295 41.88 -23.64 -34.77
CA ILE A 295 42.21 -24.71 -35.73
C ILE A 295 42.24 -26.08 -35.04
N GLU A 296 42.78 -26.15 -33.82
CA GLU A 296 42.84 -27.38 -33.06
C GLU A 296 41.45 -27.83 -32.58
N LEU A 297 40.61 -26.88 -32.14
CA LEU A 297 39.22 -27.15 -31.74
C LEU A 297 38.39 -27.70 -32.91
N VAL A 298 38.43 -27.04 -34.07
CA VAL A 298 37.69 -27.49 -35.27
C VAL A 298 38.20 -28.86 -35.74
N GLY A 299 39.52 -29.09 -35.69
CA GLY A 299 40.11 -30.39 -35.99
C GLY A 299 39.58 -31.51 -35.08
N SER A 300 39.41 -31.25 -33.78
CA SER A 300 38.88 -32.23 -32.83
C SER A 300 37.41 -32.60 -33.08
N LEU A 301 36.57 -31.65 -33.50
CA LEU A 301 35.14 -31.89 -33.78
C LEU A 301 34.92 -32.73 -35.05
N SER A 302 35.84 -32.67 -36.02
CA SER A 302 35.76 -33.42 -37.27
C SER A 302 36.05 -34.93 -37.15
N ARG A 303 36.48 -35.39 -35.98
CA ARG A 303 36.85 -36.79 -35.70
C ARG A 303 35.83 -37.55 -34.82
N THR A 304 34.74 -36.90 -34.44
CA THR A 304 33.65 -37.51 -33.66
C THR A 304 32.55 -38.00 -34.59
#